data_AF-A0A2Z7A5A7-F1
#
_entry.id   AF-A0A2Z7A5A7-F1
#
_cell.length_a   1.000
_cell.length_b   1.000
_cell.length_c   1.000
_cell.angle_alpha   90.00
_cell.angle_beta   90.00
_cell.angle_gamma   90.00
#
_symmetry.space_group_name_H-M   'P 1'
#
loop_
_entity.id
_entity.type
_entity.pdbx_description
1 polymer ?
#
loop_
_entity_poly.entity_id
_entity_poly.type
_entity_poly.pdbx_seq_one_letter_code
_entity_poly.pdbx_strand_id
1 'polypeptide(L)'
;MDPVVAEVEKIKEDFQETYTQTRKHIYSIQEYGKTLRIDKTEEEGSKESLPRINGLVQDGLKMMQSLQFRLDLLAPQMPSVEDAEKAQSLAHSWKNQIQSLRMDIRNANLQAKANMKKAVQQERELLLGGGEESTTRRRNLQTKTGMTSAAESITESLRRTRQLMVQEVERSASTLMTFEESTGVLRKAESEYKGQRSLLSRTRNLLSTMQRRDVIDRLIMFLGFLIFSLAVLYVVSKRIGLFKLQRKVVQAVKAGMAGGEEILPMNGMNVAPVHPELNVYGLSRLIGEVYFKSYSGLPKSQQIEWNNRAMSTIHAIFTMTASLYFVFWSDLFSKDDGVGPITLRRSRLSSFTLGVSAGYFFSDIGMIIWLYPSLGGMEYVIHHLLSVIGVSYAMLTGEAQVYAYMILISEATTPWINLRWYLDEAGMKNSHLYLMNGIMIFLAWLVARIILFVYLFYHIYEHYGQVMQIHTTGAALVLVVPPIISVMNLIWFGKIFKGLKKTIAKKKSQ
;
A
#
# COMPACT_ATOMS: atom_id res chain seq x y z
N MET A 1 -11.54 4.07 19.09
CA MET A 1 -12.41 4.82 18.16
C MET A 1 -11.61 5.13 16.92
N ASP A 2 -12.22 5.03 15.74
CA ASP A 2 -11.58 5.45 14.49
C ASP A 2 -11.21 6.95 14.59
N PRO A 3 -9.95 7.33 14.28
CA PRO A 3 -9.50 8.72 14.38
C PRO A 3 -10.35 9.70 13.55
N VAL A 4 -10.94 9.23 12.44
CA VAL A 4 -11.81 10.05 11.59
C VAL A 4 -13.14 10.35 12.28
N VAL A 5 -13.69 9.39 13.01
CA VAL A 5 -14.97 9.55 13.73
C VAL A 5 -14.81 10.52 14.90
N ALA A 6 -13.68 10.46 15.62
CA ALA A 6 -13.38 11.40 16.70
C ALA A 6 -13.24 12.85 16.20
N GLU A 7 -12.58 13.05 15.06
CA GLU A 7 -12.42 14.38 14.46
C GLU A 7 -13.76 14.94 13.95
N VAL A 8 -14.63 14.09 13.40
CA VAL A 8 -15.97 14.51 12.96
C VAL A 8 -16.85 14.96 14.13
N GLU A 9 -16.80 14.28 15.27
CA GLU A 9 -17.55 14.71 16.47
C GLU A 9 -17.04 16.04 17.01
N LYS A 10 -15.72 16.25 17.05
CA LYS A 10 -15.13 17.53 17.44
C LYS A 10 -15.58 18.68 16.53
N ILE A 11 -15.58 18.46 15.21
CA ILE A 11 -16.04 19.47 14.24
C ILE A 11 -17.52 19.84 14.45
N LYS A 12 -18.36 18.89 14.88
CA LYS A 12 -19.77 19.17 15.21
C LYS A 12 -19.90 20.06 16.43
N GLU A 13 -19.13 19.78 17.48
CA GLU A 13 -19.13 20.58 18.72
C GLU A 13 -18.66 22.01 18.44
N ASP A 14 -17.51 22.16 17.77
CA ASP A 14 -16.94 23.46 17.38
C ASP A 14 -17.92 24.27 16.51
N PHE A 15 -18.66 23.62 15.60
CA PHE A 15 -19.65 24.28 14.75
C PHE A 15 -20.83 24.82 15.56
N GLN A 16 -21.36 24.02 16.50
CA GLN A 16 -22.49 24.42 17.34
C GLN A 16 -22.14 25.56 18.28
N GLU A 17 -20.95 25.53 18.87
CA GLU A 17 -20.45 26.62 19.71
C GLU A 17 -20.33 27.91 18.90
N THR A 18 -19.65 27.85 17.76
CA THR A 18 -19.45 29.01 16.88
C THR A 18 -20.78 29.57 16.37
N TYR A 19 -21.73 28.71 16.02
CA TYR A 19 -23.07 29.11 15.58
C TYR A 19 -23.82 29.86 16.68
N THR A 20 -23.77 29.35 17.91
CA THR A 20 -24.44 29.95 19.07
C THR A 20 -23.84 31.32 19.40
N GLN A 21 -22.51 31.45 19.41
CA GLN A 21 -21.82 32.71 19.65
C GLN A 21 -22.15 33.74 18.55
N THR A 22 -22.10 33.33 17.27
CA THR A 22 -22.43 34.21 16.14
C THR A 22 -23.86 34.73 16.23
N ARG A 23 -24.81 33.87 16.61
CA ARG A 23 -26.22 34.27 16.78
C ARG A 23 -26.42 35.27 17.92
N LYS A 24 -25.68 35.14 19.02
CA LYS A 24 -25.68 36.13 20.12
C LYS A 24 -25.20 37.50 19.62
N HIS A 25 -24.11 37.55 18.86
CA HIS A 25 -23.62 38.80 18.30
C HIS A 25 -24.60 39.43 17.29
N ILE A 26 -25.30 38.62 16.48
CA ILE A 26 -26.37 39.11 15.59
C ILE A 26 -27.50 39.77 16.38
N TYR A 27 -27.90 39.17 17.50
CA TYR A 27 -28.90 39.76 18.39
C TYR A 27 -28.41 41.09 19.00
N SER A 28 -27.14 41.16 19.42
CA SER A 28 -26.53 42.41 19.89
C SER A 28 -26.53 43.50 18.83
N ILE A 29 -26.36 43.15 17.54
CA ILE A 29 -26.49 44.09 16.42
C ILE A 29 -27.95 44.57 16.28
N GLN A 30 -28.94 43.67 16.36
CA GLN A 30 -30.36 44.04 16.26
C GLN A 30 -30.81 45.03 17.35
N GLU A 31 -30.29 44.86 18.55
CA GLU A 31 -30.57 45.73 19.70
C GLU A 31 -29.71 47.00 19.75
N TYR A 32 -28.68 47.09 18.89
CA TYR A 32 -27.83 48.26 18.80
C TYR A 32 -28.65 49.50 18.40
N GLY A 33 -28.54 50.56 19.21
CA GLY A 33 -29.29 51.81 19.04
C GLY A 33 -30.64 51.88 19.77
N LYS A 34 -31.19 50.76 20.29
CA LYS A 34 -32.34 50.79 21.22
C LYS A 34 -31.92 51.08 22.65
N THR A 35 -30.79 50.50 23.07
CA THR A 35 -30.19 50.60 24.41
C THR A 35 -29.40 51.87 24.66
N LEU A 36 -29.29 52.79 23.70
CA LEU A 36 -28.73 54.13 23.94
C LEU A 36 -29.63 54.98 24.87
N ARG A 37 -30.84 54.49 25.18
CA ARG A 37 -31.91 55.25 25.82
C ARG A 37 -32.18 54.85 27.28
N ILE A 38 -31.69 53.70 27.79
CA ILE A 38 -32.24 53.14 29.03
C ILE A 38 -31.42 53.45 30.29
N ASP A 39 -30.11 53.65 30.23
CA ASP A 39 -29.35 54.04 31.42
C ASP A 39 -28.32 55.12 31.12
N LYS A 40 -28.59 56.31 31.66
CA LYS A 40 -27.57 57.33 31.96
C LYS A 40 -27.03 57.16 33.39
N THR A 41 -27.35 56.06 34.04
CA THR A 41 -26.89 55.70 35.37
C THR A 41 -26.33 54.29 35.31
N GLU A 42 -25.04 54.18 35.63
CA GLU A 42 -24.29 52.95 35.90
C GLU A 42 -23.60 52.24 34.71
N GLU A 43 -22.28 52.10 34.92
CA GLU A 43 -21.27 51.29 34.26
C GLU A 43 -20.93 51.56 32.77
N GLU A 44 -19.84 52.32 32.59
CA GLU A 44 -18.96 52.33 31.42
C GLU A 44 -18.23 50.97 31.23
N GLY A 45 -18.97 49.86 31.25
CA GLY A 45 -18.49 48.57 30.81
C GLY A 45 -18.59 48.49 29.29
N SER A 46 -17.52 48.87 28.57
CA SER A 46 -17.19 48.49 27.18
C SER A 46 -18.41 48.09 26.32
N LYS A 47 -19.29 49.04 25.96
CA LYS A 47 -20.26 48.79 24.88
C LYS A 47 -19.47 48.60 23.60
N GLU A 48 -19.34 47.35 23.15
CA GLU A 48 -18.58 47.02 21.96
C GLU A 48 -19.14 47.82 20.77
N SER A 49 -18.26 48.54 20.09
CA SER A 49 -18.65 49.33 18.92
C SER A 49 -19.28 48.43 17.86
N LEU A 50 -20.32 48.92 17.16
CA LEU A 50 -20.97 48.19 16.07
C LEU A 50 -19.99 47.59 15.03
N PRO A 51 -18.88 48.26 14.66
CA PRO A 51 -17.84 47.66 13.82
C PRO A 51 -17.16 46.43 14.44
N ARG A 52 -16.91 46.43 15.75
CA ARG A 52 -16.30 45.30 16.48
C ARG A 52 -17.23 44.09 16.52
N ILE A 53 -18.51 44.31 16.83
CA ILE A 53 -19.51 43.22 16.85
C ILE A 53 -19.70 42.64 15.44
N ASN A 54 -19.72 43.49 14.40
CA ASN A 54 -19.73 43.02 13.02
C ASN A 54 -18.48 42.22 12.66
N GLY A 55 -17.30 42.62 13.13
CA GLY A 55 -16.05 41.85 12.96
C GLY A 55 -16.15 40.45 13.53
N LEU A 56 -16.60 40.32 14.79
CA LEU A 56 -16.78 39.03 15.47
C LEU A 56 -17.77 38.11 14.74
N VAL A 57 -18.86 38.67 14.21
CA VAL A 57 -19.83 37.94 13.38
C VAL A 57 -19.21 37.43 12.08
N GLN A 58 -18.35 38.23 11.44
CA GLN A 58 -17.67 37.80 10.21
C GLN A 58 -16.63 36.71 10.48
N ASP A 59 -15.92 36.79 11.61
CA ASP A 59 -14.95 35.76 12.00
C ASP A 59 -15.66 34.44 12.34
N GLY A 60 -16.80 34.49 13.04
CA GLY A 60 -17.67 33.33 13.26
C GLY A 60 -18.18 32.71 11.96
N LEU A 61 -18.60 33.52 10.98
CA LEU A 61 -19.01 33.04 9.65
C LEU A 61 -17.87 32.36 8.88
N LYS A 62 -16.64 32.90 8.95
CA LYS A 62 -15.47 32.29 8.31
C LYS A 62 -15.11 30.96 8.97
N MET A 63 -15.15 30.91 10.30
CA MET A 63 -14.89 29.69 11.06
C MET A 63 -15.91 28.59 10.71
N MET A 64 -17.21 28.91 10.69
CA MET A 64 -18.27 27.96 10.29
C MET A 64 -18.10 27.46 8.85
N GLN A 65 -17.65 28.31 7.92
CA GLN A 65 -17.35 27.89 6.54
C GLN A 65 -16.14 26.94 6.48
N SER A 66 -15.09 27.21 7.27
CA SER A 66 -13.95 26.31 7.38
C SER A 66 -14.34 24.95 7.97
N LEU A 67 -15.19 24.93 9.00
CA LEU A 67 -15.68 23.69 9.64
C LEU A 67 -16.57 22.89 8.70
N GLN A 68 -17.48 23.55 7.98
CA GLN A 68 -18.32 22.92 6.94
C GLN A 68 -17.45 22.29 5.85
N PHE A 69 -16.40 22.98 5.41
CA PHE A 69 -15.46 22.46 4.43
C PHE A 69 -14.67 21.24 4.94
N ARG A 70 -14.22 21.26 6.20
CA ARG A 70 -13.55 20.10 6.83
C ARG A 70 -14.47 18.90 6.93
N LEU A 71 -15.73 19.10 7.32
CA LEU A 71 -16.72 18.01 7.35
C LEU A 71 -16.97 17.41 5.96
N ASP A 72 -17.05 18.24 4.91
CA ASP A 72 -17.18 17.78 3.52
C ASP A 72 -15.98 16.93 3.05
N LEU A 73 -14.79 17.18 3.59
CA LEU A 73 -13.56 16.43 3.31
C LEU A 73 -13.51 15.08 4.04
N LEU A 74 -14.00 15.04 5.29
CA LEU A 74 -13.98 13.86 6.15
C LEU A 74 -15.18 12.92 5.92
N ALA A 75 -16.34 13.44 5.48
CA ALA A 75 -17.54 12.63 5.24
C ALA A 75 -17.30 11.40 4.35
N PRO A 76 -16.55 11.48 3.22
CA PRO A 76 -16.24 10.30 2.41
C PRO A 76 -15.23 9.33 3.05
N GLN A 77 -14.50 9.76 4.09
CA GLN A 77 -13.48 8.98 4.78
C GLN A 77 -14.07 8.15 5.93
N MET A 78 -15.35 8.32 6.23
CA MET A 78 -16.04 7.54 7.25
C MET A 78 -16.03 6.04 6.93
N PRO A 79 -15.86 5.17 7.95
CA PRO A 79 -15.73 3.73 7.75
C PRO A 79 -17.04 3.04 7.32
N SER A 80 -18.20 3.63 7.65
CA SER A 80 -19.53 3.14 7.26
C SER A 80 -20.14 4.04 6.16
N VAL A 81 -20.81 3.40 5.19
CA VAL A 81 -21.54 4.10 4.12
C VAL A 81 -22.69 4.93 4.69
N GLU A 82 -23.38 4.40 5.72
CA GLU A 82 -24.49 5.10 6.38
C GLU A 82 -24.01 6.36 7.12
N ASP A 83 -22.84 6.27 7.77
CA ASP A 83 -22.27 7.41 8.50
C ASP A 83 -21.70 8.46 7.55
N ALA A 84 -21.20 8.05 6.39
CA ALA A 84 -20.78 8.96 5.31
C ALA A 84 -21.97 9.77 4.76
N GLU A 85 -23.13 9.14 4.53
CA GLU A 85 -24.35 9.81 4.07
C GLU A 85 -24.92 10.77 5.14
N LYS A 86 -24.89 10.37 6.42
CA LYS A 86 -25.25 11.24 7.54
C LYS A 86 -24.33 12.46 7.65
N ALA A 87 -23.02 12.28 7.53
CA ALA A 87 -22.07 13.40 7.55
C ALA A 87 -22.25 14.34 6.36
N GLN A 88 -22.56 13.80 5.17
CA GLN A 88 -22.79 14.60 3.97
C GLN A 88 -24.10 15.39 4.01
N SER A 89 -25.18 14.79 4.51
CA SER A 89 -26.45 15.51 4.73
C SER A 89 -26.31 16.60 5.80
N LEU A 90 -25.52 16.35 6.84
CA LEU A 90 -25.20 17.34 7.86
C LEU A 90 -24.43 18.53 7.30
N ALA A 91 -23.40 18.30 6.47
CA ALA A 91 -22.65 19.36 5.81
C ALA A 91 -23.55 20.23 4.90
N HIS A 92 -24.52 19.61 4.21
CA HIS A 92 -25.51 20.33 3.42
C HIS A 92 -26.46 21.17 4.30
N SER A 93 -26.89 20.64 5.44
CA SER A 93 -27.67 21.40 6.43
C SER A 93 -26.92 22.62 6.96
N TRP A 94 -25.63 22.46 7.30
CA TRP A 94 -24.78 23.57 7.76
C TRP A 94 -24.62 24.66 6.71
N LYS A 95 -24.51 24.28 5.44
CA LYS A 95 -24.49 25.24 4.33
C LYS A 95 -25.75 26.12 4.31
N ASN A 96 -26.93 25.52 4.50
CA ASN A 96 -28.19 26.25 4.57
C ASN A 96 -28.26 27.15 5.81
N GLN A 97 -27.77 26.68 6.96
CA GLN A 97 -27.69 27.47 8.19
C GLN A 97 -26.75 28.68 8.07
N ILE A 98 -25.59 28.51 7.42
CA ILE A 98 -24.67 29.62 7.14
C ILE A 98 -25.32 30.63 6.20
N GLN A 99 -26.08 30.17 5.20
CA GLN A 99 -26.82 31.06 4.28
C GLN A 99 -27.93 31.84 5.00
N SER A 100 -28.69 31.21 5.90
CA SER A 100 -29.70 31.91 6.69
C SER A 100 -29.07 32.94 7.63
N LEU A 101 -27.97 32.58 8.30
CA LEU A 101 -27.25 33.53 9.16
C LEU A 101 -26.76 34.76 8.39
N ARG A 102 -26.27 34.60 7.15
CA ARG A 102 -25.88 35.74 6.30
C ARG A 102 -27.05 36.69 6.04
N MET A 103 -28.26 36.15 5.85
CA MET A 103 -29.47 36.96 5.70
C MET A 103 -29.85 37.65 7.01
N ASP A 104 -29.75 36.95 8.14
CA ASP A 104 -30.05 37.50 9.46
C ASP A 104 -29.10 38.65 9.84
N ILE A 105 -27.81 38.55 9.51
CA ILE A 105 -26.81 39.62 9.72
C ILE A 105 -27.15 40.85 8.89
N ARG A 106 -27.58 40.65 7.63
CA ARG A 106 -27.99 41.75 6.77
C ARG A 106 -29.22 42.45 7.34
N ASN A 107 -30.22 41.69 7.77
CA ASN A 107 -31.44 42.23 8.38
C ASN A 107 -31.14 42.95 9.71
N ALA A 108 -30.26 42.37 10.53
CA ALA A 108 -29.81 42.96 11.79
C ALA A 108 -29.12 44.31 11.58
N ASN A 109 -28.20 44.40 10.62
CA ASN A 109 -27.53 45.66 10.29
C ASN A 109 -28.49 46.72 9.75
N LEU A 110 -29.47 46.33 8.94
CA LEU A 110 -30.52 47.24 8.47
C LEU A 110 -31.39 47.75 9.62
N GLN A 111 -31.73 46.88 10.57
CA GLN A 111 -32.48 47.24 11.76
C GLN A 111 -31.68 48.15 12.70
N ALA A 112 -30.41 47.84 12.95
CA ALA A 112 -29.50 48.70 13.71
C ALA A 112 -29.43 50.10 13.10
N LYS A 113 -29.29 50.18 11.77
CA LYS A 113 -29.28 51.46 11.04
C LYS A 113 -30.60 52.21 11.17
N ALA A 114 -31.74 51.51 11.13
CA ALA A 114 -33.05 52.13 11.33
C ALA A 114 -33.22 52.63 12.78
N ASN A 115 -32.77 51.86 13.77
CA ASN A 115 -32.81 52.24 15.18
C ASN A 115 -31.93 53.47 15.45
N MET A 116 -30.72 53.50 14.91
CA MET A 116 -29.82 54.66 15.00
C MET A 116 -30.44 55.91 14.35
N LYS A 117 -31.04 55.77 13.15
CA LYS A 117 -31.75 56.89 12.50
C LYS A 117 -32.91 57.42 13.36
N LYS A 118 -33.69 56.52 13.97
CA LYS A 118 -34.78 56.90 14.89
C LYS A 118 -34.23 57.59 16.14
N ALA A 119 -33.14 57.11 16.71
CA ALA A 119 -32.49 57.72 17.87
C ALA A 119 -32.00 59.15 17.56
N VAL A 120 -31.33 59.34 16.42
CA VAL A 120 -30.87 60.66 15.96
C VAL A 120 -32.06 61.60 15.66
N GLN A 121 -33.15 61.08 15.09
CA GLN A 121 -34.35 61.88 14.85
C GLN A 121 -35.02 62.31 16.16
N GLN A 122 -35.12 61.42 17.15
CA GLN A 122 -35.65 61.74 18.48
C GLN A 122 -34.77 62.75 19.22
N GLU A 123 -33.46 62.64 19.13
CA GLU A 123 -32.52 63.63 19.69
C GLU A 123 -32.72 65.00 19.03
N ARG A 124 -32.88 65.04 17.70
CA ARG A 124 -33.20 66.26 16.96
C ARG A 124 -34.55 66.85 17.39
N GLU A 125 -35.57 66.02 17.59
CA GLU A 125 -36.89 66.45 18.06
C GLU A 125 -36.85 66.97 19.49
N LEU A 126 -36.04 66.39 20.39
CA LEU A 126 -35.81 66.90 21.74
C LEU A 126 -35.06 68.24 21.74
N LEU A 127 -34.06 68.41 20.87
CA LEU A 127 -33.33 69.67 20.71
C LEU A 127 -34.18 70.79 20.06
N LEU A 128 -35.21 70.43 19.31
CA LEU A 128 -36.18 71.36 18.71
C LEU A 128 -37.42 71.57 19.59
N GLY A 129 -37.67 70.64 20.51
CA GLY A 129 -38.77 70.62 21.47
C GLY A 129 -38.45 71.41 22.74
N GLY A 130 -38.32 72.73 22.59
CA GLY A 130 -38.60 73.73 23.64
C GLY A 130 -38.35 73.40 25.11
N GLY A 131 -37.16 72.93 25.51
CA GLY A 131 -36.69 72.97 26.92
C GLY A 131 -36.07 74.33 27.27
N GLU A 132 -35.75 74.61 28.54
CA GLU A 132 -35.29 75.93 29.05
C GLU A 132 -34.25 76.66 28.16
N GLU A 133 -33.34 75.94 27.47
CA GLU A 133 -32.39 76.48 26.49
C GLU A 133 -33.03 77.24 25.30
N SER A 134 -34.26 76.88 24.92
CA SER A 134 -35.00 77.49 23.81
C SER A 134 -35.38 78.95 24.08
N THR A 135 -35.48 79.37 25.34
CA THR A 135 -35.78 80.76 25.70
C THR A 135 -34.58 81.70 25.51
N THR A 136 -33.36 81.22 25.80
CA THR A 136 -32.11 81.96 25.56
C THR A 136 -31.82 82.07 24.06
N ARG A 137 -32.08 81.00 23.30
CA ARG A 137 -31.92 80.98 21.84
C ARG A 137 -32.92 81.89 21.13
N ARG A 138 -34.18 81.94 21.59
CA ARG A 138 -35.22 82.83 21.05
C ARG A 138 -34.90 84.31 21.31
N ARG A 139 -34.23 84.62 22.43
CA ARG A 139 -33.74 85.97 22.74
C ARG A 139 -32.61 86.41 21.80
N ASN A 140 -31.68 85.52 21.44
CA ASN A 140 -30.61 85.80 20.47
C ASN A 140 -31.12 85.87 19.02
N LEU A 141 -32.15 85.09 18.66
CA LEU A 141 -32.76 85.06 17.33
C LEU A 141 -33.54 86.34 16.95
N GLN A 142 -33.85 87.25 17.89
CA GLN A 142 -34.52 88.53 17.58
C GLN A 142 -33.59 89.61 17.03
N THR A 143 -32.26 89.41 17.09
CA THR A 143 -31.30 90.31 16.44
C THR A 143 -31.04 89.87 14.99
N LYS A 144 -31.00 90.83 14.05
CA LYS A 144 -30.81 90.57 12.62
C LYS A 144 -29.54 89.73 12.33
N THR A 145 -28.50 89.88 13.17
CA THR A 145 -27.25 89.11 13.15
C THR A 145 -27.41 87.67 13.68
N GLY A 146 -28.30 87.45 14.65
CA GLY A 146 -28.61 86.13 15.21
C GLY A 146 -29.48 85.27 14.30
N MET A 147 -30.32 85.87 13.46
CA MET A 147 -31.06 85.12 12.43
C MET A 147 -30.15 84.63 11.30
N THR A 148 -29.21 85.46 10.84
CA THR A 148 -28.26 85.06 9.79
C THR A 148 -27.29 84.00 10.28
N SER A 149 -26.77 84.12 11.50
CA SER A 149 -25.85 83.12 12.08
C SER A 149 -26.55 81.79 12.40
N ALA A 150 -27.83 81.82 12.81
CA ALA A 150 -28.62 80.61 13.00
C ALA A 150 -28.94 79.88 11.69
N ALA A 151 -29.28 80.62 10.63
CA ALA A 151 -29.47 80.04 9.30
C ALA A 151 -28.16 79.45 8.72
N GLU A 152 -27.05 80.13 8.95
CA GLU A 152 -25.70 79.66 8.57
C GLU A 152 -25.31 78.39 9.34
N SER A 153 -25.52 78.33 10.65
CA SER A 153 -25.29 77.15 11.48
C SER A 153 -26.16 75.94 11.09
N ILE A 154 -27.43 76.17 10.74
CA ILE A 154 -28.32 75.11 10.23
C ILE A 154 -27.81 74.61 8.88
N THR A 155 -27.41 75.51 7.98
CA THR A 155 -26.86 75.13 6.67
C THR A 155 -25.54 74.38 6.82
N GLU A 156 -24.70 74.78 7.76
CA GLU A 156 -23.45 74.09 8.07
C GLU A 156 -23.68 72.71 8.69
N SER A 157 -24.64 72.56 9.60
CA SER A 157 -25.00 71.24 10.16
C SER A 157 -25.59 70.29 9.11
N LEU A 158 -26.41 70.80 8.17
CA LEU A 158 -26.90 70.02 7.03
C LEU A 158 -25.76 69.65 6.07
N ARG A 159 -24.82 70.55 5.84
CA ARG A 159 -23.62 70.28 5.02
C ARG A 159 -22.73 69.21 5.69
N ARG A 160 -22.49 69.29 7.00
CA ARG A 160 -21.76 68.26 7.77
C ARG A 160 -22.49 66.92 7.75
N THR A 161 -23.81 66.91 7.93
CA THR A 161 -24.63 65.68 7.87
C THR A 161 -24.58 65.05 6.49
N ARG A 162 -24.64 65.85 5.42
CA ARG A 162 -24.46 65.39 4.04
C ARG A 162 -23.08 64.77 3.85
N GLN A 163 -22.02 65.40 4.35
CA GLN A 163 -20.66 64.87 4.26
C GLN A 163 -20.51 63.54 5.01
N LEU A 164 -21.03 63.43 6.24
CA LEU A 164 -21.03 62.17 7.00
C LEU A 164 -21.83 61.07 6.28
N MET A 165 -22.95 61.43 5.66
CA MET A 165 -23.74 60.47 4.89
C MET A 165 -23.01 59.98 3.64
N VAL A 166 -22.32 60.88 2.92
CA VAL A 166 -21.49 60.51 1.76
C VAL A 166 -20.35 59.60 2.19
N GLN A 167 -19.63 59.98 3.26
CA GLN A 167 -18.54 59.18 3.80
C GLN A 167 -19.00 57.79 4.27
N GLU A 168 -20.18 57.70 4.91
CA GLU A 168 -20.74 56.43 5.34
C GLU A 168 -21.19 55.54 4.16
N VAL A 169 -21.67 56.16 3.07
CA VAL A 169 -22.01 55.45 1.83
C VAL A 169 -20.75 54.94 1.14
N GLU A 170 -19.69 55.75 1.04
CA GLU A 170 -18.39 55.33 0.49
C GLU A 170 -17.76 54.21 1.33
N ARG A 171 -17.81 54.32 2.66
CA ARG A 171 -17.35 53.28 3.58
C ARG A 171 -18.13 51.98 3.41
N SER A 172 -19.46 52.07 3.22
CA SER A 172 -20.31 50.90 2.94
C SER A 172 -19.96 50.27 1.59
N ALA A 173 -19.69 51.06 0.56
CA ALA A 173 -19.31 50.59 -0.77
C ALA A 173 -17.94 49.90 -0.75
N SER A 174 -16.94 50.46 -0.06
CA SER A 174 -15.62 49.84 0.12
C SER A 174 -15.71 48.51 0.89
N THR A 175 -16.55 48.44 1.93
CA THR A 175 -16.79 47.21 2.68
C THR A 175 -17.44 46.13 1.79
N LEU A 176 -18.40 46.52 0.94
CA LEU A 176 -19.05 45.61 -0.02
C LEU A 176 -18.06 45.07 -1.07
N MET A 177 -17.18 45.92 -1.59
CA MET A 177 -16.13 45.52 -2.53
C MET A 177 -15.17 44.50 -1.89
N THR A 178 -14.79 44.73 -0.62
CA THR A 178 -13.94 43.80 0.14
C THR A 178 -14.64 42.46 0.39
N PHE A 179 -15.97 42.49 0.61
CA PHE A 179 -16.77 41.27 0.71
C PHE A 179 -16.81 40.49 -0.60
N GLU A 180 -17.03 41.17 -1.72
CA GLU A 180 -17.07 40.55 -3.04
C GLU A 180 -15.73 39.89 -3.38
N GLU A 181 -14.62 40.59 -3.14
CA GLU A 181 -13.27 40.07 -3.33
C GLU A 181 -13.01 38.83 -2.45
N SER A 182 -13.32 38.93 -1.15
CA SER A 182 -13.15 37.81 -0.22
C SER A 182 -13.98 36.58 -0.63
N THR A 183 -15.21 36.79 -1.11
CA THR A 183 -16.05 35.71 -1.64
C THR A 183 -15.50 35.11 -2.94
N GLY A 184 -14.88 35.93 -3.79
CA GLY A 184 -14.22 35.48 -5.02
C GLY A 184 -13.04 34.57 -4.73
N VAL A 185 -12.17 34.95 -3.79
CA VAL A 185 -11.03 34.13 -3.33
C VAL A 185 -11.53 32.82 -2.72
N LEU A 186 -12.55 32.87 -1.88
CA LEU A 186 -13.12 31.67 -1.26
C LEU A 186 -13.71 30.71 -2.31
N ARG A 187 -14.37 31.25 -3.35
CA ARG A 187 -14.92 30.47 -4.45
C ARG A 187 -13.84 29.83 -5.31
N LYS A 188 -12.72 30.54 -5.52
CA LYS A 188 -11.55 30.00 -6.23
C LYS A 188 -10.90 28.87 -5.42
N ALA A 189 -10.68 29.07 -4.12
CA ALA A 189 -10.18 28.03 -3.23
C ALA A 189 -11.12 26.81 -3.21
N GLU A 190 -12.44 27.01 -3.09
CA GLU A 190 -13.43 25.93 -3.16
C GLU A 190 -13.33 25.14 -4.48
N SER A 191 -13.09 25.82 -5.60
CA SER A 191 -12.96 25.17 -6.91
C SER A 191 -11.68 24.34 -7.04
N GLU A 192 -10.54 24.83 -6.54
CA GLU A 192 -9.27 24.09 -6.53
C GLU A 192 -9.36 22.85 -5.62
N TYR A 193 -9.98 22.99 -4.45
CA TYR A 193 -10.23 21.88 -3.54
C TYR A 193 -11.18 20.82 -4.12
N LYS A 194 -12.23 21.22 -4.85
CA LYS A 194 -13.09 20.27 -5.59
C LYS A 194 -12.30 19.52 -6.67
N GLY A 195 -11.36 20.19 -7.34
CA GLY A 195 -10.42 19.55 -8.27
C GLY A 195 -9.58 18.46 -7.60
N GLN A 196 -9.00 18.77 -6.43
CA GLN A 196 -8.23 17.80 -5.64
C GLN A 196 -9.10 16.62 -5.14
N ARG A 197 -10.35 16.87 -4.75
CA ARG A 197 -11.30 15.81 -4.35
C ARG A 197 -11.58 14.82 -5.48
N SER A 198 -11.72 15.31 -6.72
CA SER A 198 -11.91 14.46 -7.90
C SER A 198 -10.70 13.55 -8.16
N LEU A 199 -9.49 14.11 -8.04
CA LEU A 199 -8.24 13.36 -8.14
C LEU A 199 -8.12 12.30 -7.04
N LEU A 200 -8.38 12.67 -5.78
CA LEU A 200 -8.34 11.73 -4.66
C LEU A 200 -9.37 10.60 -4.79
N SER A 201 -10.57 10.90 -5.28
CA SER A 201 -11.60 9.88 -5.56
C SER A 201 -11.16 8.91 -6.66
N ARG A 202 -10.54 9.41 -7.75
CA ARG A 202 -9.94 8.54 -8.79
C ARG A 202 -8.83 7.68 -8.24
N THR A 203 -7.92 8.24 -7.43
CA THR A 203 -6.85 7.49 -6.77
C THR A 203 -7.42 6.41 -5.85
N ARG A 204 -8.47 6.70 -5.07
CA ARG A 204 -9.12 5.71 -4.20
C ARG A 204 -9.84 4.61 -4.98
N ASN A 205 -10.47 4.93 -6.11
CA ASN A 205 -11.09 3.94 -6.98
C ASN A 205 -10.03 3.02 -7.64
N LEU A 206 -8.89 3.57 -8.03
CA LEU A 206 -7.75 2.77 -8.52
C LEU A 206 -7.16 1.91 -7.41
N LEU A 207 -6.97 2.46 -6.22
CA LEU A 207 -6.45 1.73 -5.07
C LEU A 207 -7.39 0.61 -4.62
N SER A 208 -8.71 0.87 -4.57
CA SER A 208 -9.70 -0.14 -4.16
C SER A 208 -9.88 -1.24 -5.21
N THR A 209 -9.78 -0.91 -6.50
CA THR A 209 -9.78 -1.93 -7.56
C THR A 209 -8.51 -2.76 -7.57
N MET A 210 -7.35 -2.18 -7.27
CA MET A 210 -6.09 -2.91 -7.06
C MET A 210 -6.16 -3.81 -5.83
N GLN A 211 -6.65 -3.31 -4.69
CA GLN A 211 -6.79 -4.10 -3.47
C GLN A 211 -7.78 -5.26 -3.63
N ARG A 212 -8.92 -5.03 -4.30
CA ARG A 212 -9.88 -6.11 -4.61
C ARG A 212 -9.29 -7.15 -5.56
N ARG A 213 -8.52 -6.73 -6.57
CA ARG A 213 -7.81 -7.66 -7.46
C ARG A 213 -6.77 -8.48 -6.70
N ASP A 214 -5.97 -7.85 -5.83
CA ASP A 214 -4.97 -8.56 -5.02
C ASP A 214 -5.62 -9.58 -4.07
N VAL A 215 -6.78 -9.25 -3.47
CA VAL A 215 -7.54 -10.18 -2.63
C VAL A 215 -8.11 -11.33 -3.47
N ILE A 216 -8.74 -11.04 -4.60
CA ILE A 216 -9.30 -12.06 -5.50
C ILE A 216 -8.19 -12.97 -6.03
N ASP A 217 -7.06 -12.42 -6.47
CA ASP A 217 -5.91 -13.17 -6.97
C ASP A 217 -5.34 -14.07 -5.86
N ARG A 218 -5.23 -13.57 -4.62
CA ARG A 218 -4.80 -14.38 -3.46
C ARG A 218 -5.80 -15.48 -3.12
N LEU A 219 -7.10 -15.22 -3.26
CA LEU A 219 -8.16 -16.21 -3.02
C LEU A 219 -8.18 -17.28 -4.13
N ILE A 220 -8.00 -16.90 -5.39
CA ILE A 220 -7.88 -17.82 -6.53
C ILE A 220 -6.64 -18.71 -6.37
N MET A 221 -5.49 -18.14 -5.98
CA MET A 221 -4.27 -18.92 -5.71
C MET A 221 -4.48 -19.90 -4.54
N PHE A 222 -5.12 -19.46 -3.46
CA PHE A 222 -5.42 -20.34 -2.31
C PHE A 222 -6.39 -21.46 -2.70
N LEU A 223 -7.47 -21.14 -3.42
CA LEU A 223 -8.45 -22.11 -3.87
C LEU A 223 -7.83 -23.12 -4.86
N GLY A 224 -6.99 -22.65 -5.79
CA GLY A 224 -6.24 -23.49 -6.71
C GLY A 224 -5.28 -24.43 -5.96
N PHE A 225 -4.55 -23.91 -4.97
CA PHE A 225 -3.67 -24.71 -4.12
C PHE A 225 -4.44 -25.75 -3.29
N LEU A 226 -5.61 -25.37 -2.74
CA LEU A 226 -6.47 -26.27 -1.97
C LEU A 226 -6.99 -27.41 -2.84
N ILE A 227 -7.53 -27.12 -4.01
CA ILE A 227 -8.04 -28.13 -4.95
C ILE A 227 -6.90 -29.05 -5.41
N PHE A 228 -5.74 -28.48 -5.74
CA PHE A 228 -4.56 -29.27 -6.07
C PHE A 228 -4.12 -30.17 -4.92
N SER A 229 -4.06 -29.64 -3.69
CA SER A 229 -3.69 -30.39 -2.49
C SER A 229 -4.69 -31.51 -2.18
N LEU A 230 -5.99 -31.27 -2.36
CA LEU A 230 -7.05 -32.27 -2.20
C LEU A 230 -6.96 -33.35 -3.28
N ALA A 231 -6.67 -32.99 -4.53
CA ALA A 231 -6.45 -33.96 -5.60
C ALA A 231 -5.22 -34.83 -5.32
N VAL A 232 -4.12 -34.23 -4.87
CA VAL A 232 -2.91 -34.96 -4.44
C VAL A 232 -3.23 -35.87 -3.25
N LEU A 233 -3.91 -35.36 -2.21
CA LEU A 233 -4.33 -36.14 -1.04
C LEU A 233 -5.25 -37.30 -1.44
N TYR A 234 -6.19 -37.08 -2.36
CA TYR A 234 -7.09 -38.12 -2.84
C TYR A 234 -6.33 -39.22 -3.58
N VAL A 235 -5.42 -38.85 -4.50
CA VAL A 235 -4.58 -39.79 -5.22
C VAL A 235 -3.69 -40.57 -4.24
N VAL A 236 -3.03 -39.90 -3.30
CA VAL A 236 -2.17 -40.53 -2.28
C VAL A 236 -2.99 -41.45 -1.37
N SER A 237 -4.15 -41.01 -0.89
CA SER A 237 -5.03 -41.79 -0.02
C SER A 237 -5.51 -43.07 -0.72
N LYS A 238 -5.90 -42.97 -1.99
CA LYS A 238 -6.42 -44.10 -2.77
C LYS A 238 -5.31 -45.07 -3.21
N ARG A 239 -4.10 -44.58 -3.49
CA ARG A 239 -3.00 -45.41 -4.01
C ARG A 239 -2.12 -46.02 -2.92
N ILE A 240 -2.03 -45.40 -1.75
CA ILE A 240 -1.02 -45.73 -0.72
C ILE A 240 -1.66 -46.09 0.63
N GLY A 241 -2.81 -45.48 0.98
CA GLY A 241 -3.39 -45.52 2.32
C GLY A 241 -2.62 -44.63 3.29
N LEU A 242 -3.29 -43.62 3.87
CA LEU A 242 -2.68 -42.57 4.71
C LEU A 242 -1.76 -43.12 5.82
N PHE A 243 -2.18 -44.21 6.45
CA PHE A 243 -1.44 -44.86 7.54
C PHE A 243 -0.13 -45.52 7.11
N LYS A 244 0.04 -45.91 5.84
CA LYS A 244 1.32 -46.44 5.33
C LYS A 244 2.34 -45.33 5.08
N LEU A 245 1.88 -44.15 4.62
CA LEU A 245 2.73 -42.98 4.43
C LEU A 245 3.26 -42.47 5.78
N GLN A 246 2.40 -42.34 6.79
CA GLN A 246 2.81 -41.93 8.14
C GLN A 246 3.85 -42.89 8.73
N ARG A 247 3.65 -44.22 8.59
CA ARG A 247 4.64 -45.22 9.04
C ARG A 247 5.96 -45.13 8.27
N LYS A 248 5.95 -44.91 6.96
CA LYS A 248 7.16 -44.72 6.15
C LYS A 248 7.92 -43.44 6.53
N VAL A 249 7.22 -42.34 6.78
CA VAL A 249 7.83 -41.09 7.24
C VAL A 249 8.52 -41.30 8.60
N VAL A 250 7.84 -41.94 9.55
CA VAL A 250 8.43 -42.25 10.86
C VAL A 250 9.61 -43.22 10.75
N GLN A 251 9.53 -44.22 9.86
CA GLN A 251 10.64 -45.15 9.60
C GLN A 251 11.83 -44.47 8.92
N ALA A 252 11.60 -43.55 7.97
CA ALA A 252 12.66 -42.80 7.31
C ALA A 252 13.37 -41.84 8.29
N VAL A 253 12.63 -41.20 9.19
CA VAL A 253 13.21 -40.38 10.27
C VAL A 253 14.03 -41.24 11.22
N LYS A 254 13.52 -42.43 11.59
CA LYS A 254 14.23 -43.36 12.50
C LYS A 254 15.48 -43.98 11.86
N ALA A 255 15.42 -44.32 10.58
CA ALA A 255 16.56 -44.82 9.80
C ALA A 255 17.60 -43.71 9.52
N GLY A 256 17.19 -42.45 9.42
CA GLY A 256 18.09 -41.30 9.34
C GLY A 256 18.87 -41.02 10.64
N MET A 257 18.37 -41.49 11.79
CA MET A 257 19.05 -41.36 13.09
C MET A 257 19.97 -42.55 13.41
N ALA A 258 19.73 -43.72 12.83
CA ALA A 258 20.57 -44.90 12.99
C ALA A 258 21.46 -45.06 11.75
N GLY A 259 22.66 -44.49 11.81
CA GLY A 259 23.66 -44.65 10.76
C GLY A 259 24.05 -46.12 10.59
N GLY A 260 23.71 -46.67 9.41
CA GLY A 260 24.33 -47.85 8.81
C GLY A 260 23.89 -49.21 9.36
N GLU A 261 23.11 -49.96 8.58
CA GLU A 261 23.30 -51.40 8.40
C GLU A 261 22.52 -51.94 7.19
N GLU A 262 22.86 -53.16 6.81
CA GLU A 262 22.89 -53.78 5.47
C GLU A 262 21.62 -53.84 4.61
N ILE A 263 21.89 -53.92 3.30
CA ILE A 263 20.97 -54.08 2.18
C ILE A 263 20.42 -55.52 2.14
N LEU A 264 19.09 -55.66 2.19
CA LEU A 264 18.41 -56.87 1.72
C LEU A 264 17.70 -56.58 0.37
N PRO A 265 17.81 -57.46 -0.63
CA PRO A 265 17.17 -57.25 -1.92
C PRO A 265 15.69 -57.60 -1.82
N MET A 266 14.81 -56.60 -1.85
CA MET A 266 13.37 -56.83 -2.01
C MET A 266 13.05 -57.08 -3.49
N ASN A 267 13.15 -58.36 -3.86
CA ASN A 267 12.56 -58.89 -5.07
C ASN A 267 11.02 -58.88 -4.94
N GLY A 268 10.33 -58.40 -5.98
CA GLY A 268 8.89 -58.58 -6.13
C GLY A 268 8.01 -57.48 -5.53
N MET A 269 7.77 -56.41 -6.29
CA MET A 269 6.53 -55.65 -6.13
C MET A 269 5.98 -55.27 -7.50
N ASN A 270 4.87 -55.93 -7.86
CA ASN A 270 4.06 -55.60 -9.02
C ASN A 270 3.49 -54.19 -8.86
N VAL A 271 4.17 -53.22 -9.45
CA VAL A 271 3.61 -51.88 -9.67
C VAL A 271 2.63 -51.99 -10.83
N ALA A 272 1.36 -51.68 -10.57
CA ALA A 272 0.29 -51.69 -11.56
C ALA A 272 0.67 -50.88 -12.83
N PRO A 273 0.28 -51.35 -14.03
CA PRO A 273 0.63 -50.70 -15.28
C PRO A 273 0.01 -49.30 -15.32
N VAL A 274 0.86 -48.28 -15.54
CA VAL A 274 0.40 -46.93 -15.85
C VAL A 274 0.01 -46.94 -17.32
N HIS A 275 -1.29 -46.70 -17.59
CA HIS A 275 -1.83 -46.60 -18.95
C HIS A 275 -1.12 -45.49 -19.75
N PRO A 276 -1.04 -45.63 -21.09
CA PRO A 276 -0.31 -44.73 -21.97
C PRO A 276 -1.16 -43.49 -22.26
N GLU A 277 -1.18 -42.55 -21.33
CA GLU A 277 -1.64 -41.19 -21.62
C GLU A 277 -0.42 -40.29 -21.81
N LEU A 278 -0.54 -39.35 -22.74
CA LEU A 278 0.46 -38.39 -23.21
C LEU A 278 0.88 -37.41 -22.09
N ASN A 279 1.45 -37.93 -21.01
CA ASN A 279 2.01 -37.18 -19.90
C ASN A 279 3.52 -37.06 -20.09
N VAL A 280 4.17 -36.07 -19.47
CA VAL A 280 5.59 -35.72 -19.65
C VAL A 280 6.53 -36.91 -19.37
N TYR A 281 6.12 -37.85 -18.52
CA TYR A 281 6.81 -39.13 -18.29
C TYR A 281 6.82 -40.05 -19.52
N GLY A 282 5.77 -40.02 -20.35
CA GLY A 282 5.71 -40.70 -21.64
C GLY A 282 6.64 -40.05 -22.67
N LEU A 283 6.76 -38.72 -22.67
CA LEU A 283 7.70 -37.99 -23.54
C LEU A 283 9.16 -38.24 -23.14
N SER A 284 9.44 -38.24 -21.84
CA SER A 284 10.74 -38.63 -21.27
C SER A 284 11.14 -40.05 -21.66
N ARG A 285 10.19 -40.99 -21.58
CA ARG A 285 10.37 -42.37 -22.02
C ARG A 285 10.66 -42.46 -23.52
N LEU A 286 9.93 -41.70 -24.34
CA LEU A 286 10.09 -41.69 -25.80
C LEU A 286 11.46 -41.10 -26.21
N ILE A 287 11.91 -40.02 -25.57
CA ILE A 287 13.24 -39.45 -25.76
C ILE A 287 14.33 -40.42 -25.28
N GLY A 288 14.13 -41.07 -24.12
CA GLY A 288 15.03 -42.08 -23.58
C GLY A 288 15.20 -43.27 -24.52
N GLU A 289 14.10 -43.84 -25.03
CA GLU A 289 14.09 -44.97 -25.96
C GLU A 289 14.73 -44.60 -27.33
N VAL A 290 14.58 -43.36 -27.79
CA VAL A 290 15.13 -42.89 -29.08
C VAL A 290 16.62 -42.56 -29.01
N TYR A 291 17.06 -41.85 -27.97
CA TYR A 291 18.45 -41.35 -27.88
C TYR A 291 19.39 -42.29 -27.11
N PHE A 292 18.86 -43.12 -26.19
CA PHE A 292 19.64 -44.08 -25.42
C PHE A 292 19.00 -45.46 -25.49
N LYS A 293 19.42 -46.28 -26.47
CA LYS A 293 18.96 -47.67 -26.61
C LYS A 293 19.12 -48.52 -25.34
N SER A 294 19.98 -48.10 -24.41
CA SER A 294 20.18 -48.72 -23.09
C SER A 294 18.97 -48.56 -22.14
N TYR A 295 18.10 -47.56 -22.33
CA TYR A 295 17.00 -47.24 -21.42
C TYR A 295 16.02 -48.41 -21.22
N SER A 296 15.66 -49.12 -22.29
CA SER A 296 14.73 -50.27 -22.23
C SER A 296 15.32 -51.47 -21.48
N GLY A 297 16.65 -51.54 -21.37
CA GLY A 297 17.38 -52.58 -20.62
C GLY A 297 17.58 -52.29 -19.13
N LEU A 298 17.26 -51.07 -18.66
CA LEU A 298 17.48 -50.70 -17.26
C LEU A 298 16.42 -51.29 -16.32
N PRO A 299 16.78 -51.71 -15.10
CA PRO A 299 15.86 -51.96 -14.00
C PRO A 299 14.80 -50.86 -13.81
N LYS A 300 13.59 -51.25 -13.38
CA LYS A 300 12.46 -50.31 -13.19
C LYS A 300 12.79 -49.13 -12.28
N SER A 301 13.62 -49.32 -11.25
CA SER A 301 14.06 -48.25 -10.35
C SER A 301 14.91 -47.20 -11.06
N GLN A 302 15.86 -47.64 -11.90
CA GLN A 302 16.71 -46.75 -12.69
C GLN A 302 15.92 -46.05 -13.81
N GLN A 303 14.91 -46.70 -14.41
CA GLN A 303 14.01 -46.03 -15.36
C GLN A 303 13.22 -44.90 -14.69
N ILE A 304 12.78 -45.09 -13.45
CA ILE A 304 12.09 -44.03 -12.68
C ILE A 304 13.05 -42.87 -12.40
N GLU A 305 14.28 -43.15 -11.94
CA GLU A 305 15.30 -42.11 -11.73
C GLU A 305 15.63 -41.37 -13.03
N TRP A 306 15.79 -42.10 -14.14
CA TRP A 306 16.06 -41.54 -15.45
C TRP A 306 14.98 -40.52 -15.86
N ASN A 307 13.71 -40.89 -15.70
CA ASN A 307 12.58 -40.02 -16.01
C ASN A 307 12.50 -38.82 -15.05
N ASN A 308 12.82 -39.01 -13.77
CA ASN A 308 12.86 -37.89 -12.83
C ASN A 308 13.96 -36.88 -13.19
N ARG A 309 15.15 -37.37 -13.58
CA ARG A 309 16.25 -36.53 -14.05
C ARG A 309 15.87 -35.74 -15.31
N ALA A 310 15.02 -36.28 -16.18
CA ALA A 310 14.54 -35.55 -17.34
C ALA A 310 13.63 -34.39 -16.92
N MET A 311 12.69 -34.63 -16.00
CA MET A 311 11.84 -33.59 -15.41
C MET A 311 12.65 -32.49 -14.72
N SER A 312 13.63 -32.87 -13.90
CA SER A 312 14.51 -31.89 -13.23
C SER A 312 15.33 -31.06 -14.22
N THR A 313 15.72 -31.64 -15.36
CA THR A 313 16.44 -30.91 -16.41
C THR A 313 15.55 -29.86 -17.09
N ILE A 314 14.31 -30.21 -17.41
CA ILE A 314 13.33 -29.27 -17.99
C ILE A 314 13.06 -28.12 -17.01
N HIS A 315 12.82 -28.46 -15.74
CA HIS A 315 12.61 -27.46 -14.70
C HIS A 315 13.82 -26.54 -14.55
N ALA A 316 15.03 -27.10 -14.47
CA ALA A 316 16.24 -26.33 -14.32
C ALA A 316 16.47 -25.35 -15.48
N ILE A 317 16.22 -25.76 -16.73
CA ILE A 317 16.33 -24.87 -17.90
C ILE A 317 15.32 -23.73 -17.81
N PHE A 318 14.05 -24.03 -17.48
CA PHE A 318 13.00 -23.03 -17.32
C PHE A 318 13.36 -22.02 -16.22
N THR A 319 13.70 -22.52 -15.03
CA THR A 319 13.98 -21.72 -13.85
C THR A 319 15.24 -20.89 -14.01
N MET A 320 16.33 -21.47 -14.54
CA MET A 320 17.56 -20.73 -14.84
C MET A 320 17.28 -19.57 -15.81
N THR A 321 16.58 -19.83 -16.91
CA THR A 321 16.28 -18.80 -17.92
C THR A 321 15.45 -17.67 -17.33
N ALA A 322 14.39 -18.01 -16.60
CA ALA A 322 13.54 -17.00 -15.97
C ALA A 322 14.28 -16.21 -14.88
N SER A 323 15.12 -16.88 -14.07
CA SER A 323 15.89 -16.23 -13.01
C SER A 323 16.93 -15.26 -13.56
N LEU A 324 17.65 -15.65 -14.63
CA LEU A 324 18.58 -14.77 -15.33
C LEU A 324 17.86 -13.55 -15.89
N TYR A 325 16.73 -13.76 -16.57
CA TYR A 325 15.91 -12.68 -17.10
C TYR A 325 15.50 -11.69 -15.99
N PHE A 326 14.93 -12.17 -14.88
CA PHE A 326 14.48 -11.27 -13.82
C PHE A 326 15.62 -10.53 -13.13
N VAL A 327 16.72 -11.20 -12.81
CA VAL A 327 17.82 -10.61 -12.05
C VAL A 327 18.66 -9.63 -12.87
N PHE A 328 18.90 -9.91 -14.16
CA PHE A 328 19.87 -9.15 -14.96
C PHE A 328 19.27 -8.35 -16.13
N TRP A 329 18.15 -8.79 -16.71
CA TRP A 329 17.59 -8.15 -17.91
C TRP A 329 16.29 -7.39 -17.66
N SER A 330 15.53 -7.74 -16.63
CA SER A 330 14.27 -7.09 -16.34
C SER A 330 14.46 -5.84 -15.49
N ASP A 331 13.61 -4.83 -15.71
CA ASP A 331 13.58 -3.62 -14.88
C ASP A 331 13.00 -3.88 -13.48
N LEU A 332 12.53 -5.09 -13.17
CA LEU A 332 11.86 -5.40 -11.90
C LEU A 332 12.78 -5.20 -10.69
N PHE A 333 14.05 -5.58 -10.83
CA PHE A 333 15.07 -5.51 -9.79
C PHE A 333 16.19 -4.51 -10.15
N SER A 334 15.95 -3.60 -11.10
CA SER A 334 16.91 -2.55 -11.44
C SER A 334 17.03 -1.51 -10.32
N LYS A 335 18.15 -0.79 -10.27
CA LYS A 335 18.48 0.18 -9.21
C LYS A 335 17.67 1.49 -9.29
N ASP A 336 16.56 1.53 -10.02
CA ASP A 336 15.83 2.78 -10.25
C ASP A 336 15.18 3.27 -8.94
N ASP A 337 15.54 4.49 -8.52
CA ASP A 337 15.35 5.01 -7.16
C ASP A 337 13.87 5.35 -6.83
N GLY A 338 12.96 5.21 -7.79
CA GLY A 338 11.55 5.61 -7.66
C GLY A 338 10.56 4.51 -7.26
N VAL A 339 10.93 3.23 -7.30
CA VAL A 339 9.96 2.09 -7.23
C VAL A 339 9.94 1.39 -5.85
N GLY A 340 10.60 1.95 -4.84
CA GLY A 340 10.66 1.40 -3.48
C GLY A 340 11.69 0.27 -3.30
N PRO A 341 11.74 -0.40 -2.12
CA PRO A 341 12.78 -1.37 -1.79
C PRO A 341 12.79 -2.59 -2.72
N ILE A 342 13.96 -2.98 -3.23
CA ILE A 342 14.13 -4.12 -4.16
C ILE A 342 13.64 -5.45 -3.56
N THR A 343 13.69 -5.56 -2.24
CA THR A 343 13.23 -6.73 -1.47
C THR A 343 11.71 -6.87 -1.43
N LEU A 344 10.95 -5.83 -1.79
CA LEU A 344 9.49 -5.81 -1.82
C LEU A 344 8.93 -5.78 -3.25
N ARG A 345 9.78 -5.70 -4.27
CA ARG A 345 9.37 -5.65 -5.68
C ARG A 345 8.94 -7.04 -6.17
N ARG A 346 7.81 -7.08 -6.88
CA ARG A 346 7.25 -8.29 -7.49
C ARG A 346 6.45 -7.96 -8.74
N SER A 347 6.30 -8.93 -9.61
CA SER A 347 5.40 -8.88 -10.77
C SER A 347 4.53 -10.14 -10.81
N ARG A 348 3.44 -10.11 -11.57
CA ARG A 348 2.61 -11.32 -11.77
C ARG A 348 3.39 -12.44 -12.41
N LEU A 349 4.25 -12.11 -13.38
CA LEU A 349 5.07 -13.09 -14.07
C LEU A 349 6.11 -13.69 -13.12
N SER A 350 6.73 -12.87 -12.25
CA SER A 350 7.70 -13.38 -11.30
C SER A 350 7.05 -14.30 -10.25
N SER A 351 5.94 -13.87 -9.64
CA SER A 351 5.20 -14.75 -8.72
C SER A 351 4.72 -16.05 -9.38
N PHE A 352 4.29 -15.99 -10.65
CA PHE A 352 3.91 -17.18 -11.41
C PHE A 352 5.11 -18.13 -11.62
N THR A 353 6.26 -17.62 -12.05
CA THR A 353 7.48 -18.42 -12.22
C THR A 353 7.94 -19.08 -10.92
N LEU A 354 7.89 -18.35 -9.79
CA LEU A 354 8.18 -18.93 -8.48
C LEU A 354 7.14 -19.99 -8.09
N GLY A 355 5.88 -19.83 -8.49
CA GLY A 355 4.85 -20.85 -8.25
C GLY A 355 5.04 -22.13 -9.03
N VAL A 356 5.45 -22.04 -10.30
CA VAL A 356 5.87 -23.22 -11.08
C VAL A 356 7.04 -23.92 -10.36
N SER A 357 8.00 -23.14 -9.84
CA SER A 357 9.16 -23.69 -9.14
C SER A 357 8.83 -24.30 -7.79
N ALA A 358 7.96 -23.66 -7.00
CA ALA A 358 7.45 -24.21 -5.75
C ALA A 358 6.75 -25.55 -5.99
N GLY A 359 5.84 -25.62 -6.98
CA GLY A 359 5.14 -26.84 -7.35
C GLY A 359 6.10 -27.97 -7.76
N TYR A 360 7.13 -27.65 -8.54
CA TYR A 360 8.19 -28.61 -8.88
C TYR A 360 8.93 -29.11 -7.63
N PHE A 361 9.42 -28.23 -6.77
CA PHE A 361 10.17 -28.63 -5.57
C PHE A 361 9.33 -29.46 -4.60
N PHE A 362 8.02 -29.18 -4.47
CA PHE A 362 7.09 -30.04 -3.73
C PHE A 362 6.98 -31.43 -4.33
N SER A 363 6.89 -31.53 -5.66
CA SER A 363 6.85 -32.83 -6.33
C SER A 363 8.17 -33.59 -6.17
N ASP A 364 9.30 -32.91 -6.27
CA ASP A 364 10.64 -33.51 -6.23
C ASP A 364 10.98 -33.99 -4.81
N ILE A 365 10.71 -33.19 -3.77
CA ILE A 365 10.90 -33.62 -2.38
C ILE A 365 9.98 -34.80 -2.02
N GLY A 366 8.75 -34.81 -2.53
CA GLY A 366 7.83 -35.94 -2.37
C GLY A 366 8.39 -37.22 -2.99
N MET A 367 9.01 -37.12 -4.17
CA MET A 367 9.65 -38.24 -4.83
C MET A 367 10.91 -38.72 -4.08
N ILE A 368 11.76 -37.80 -3.64
CA ILE A 368 12.98 -38.10 -2.87
C ILE A 368 12.62 -38.84 -1.59
N ILE A 369 11.61 -38.39 -0.85
CA ILE A 369 11.14 -39.08 0.37
C ILE A 369 10.56 -40.45 0.05
N TRP A 370 9.79 -40.58 -1.05
CA TRP A 370 9.15 -41.83 -1.43
C TRP A 370 10.14 -42.93 -1.80
N LEU A 371 11.22 -42.54 -2.47
CA LEU A 371 12.27 -43.43 -2.96
C LEU A 371 13.54 -43.38 -2.08
N TYR A 372 13.49 -42.72 -0.92
CA TYR A 372 14.63 -42.66 -0.01
C TYR A 372 15.06 -44.07 0.42
N PRO A 373 16.36 -44.41 0.42
CA PRO A 373 17.54 -43.57 0.13
C PRO A 373 18.06 -43.61 -1.32
N SER A 374 17.32 -44.22 -2.26
CA SER A 374 17.82 -44.51 -3.61
C SER A 374 18.07 -43.28 -4.50
N LEU A 375 17.44 -42.14 -4.22
CA LEU A 375 17.57 -40.91 -5.02
C LEU A 375 18.60 -39.89 -4.48
N GLY A 376 19.20 -40.14 -3.31
CA GLY A 376 20.20 -39.23 -2.72
C GLY A 376 20.31 -39.31 -1.19
N GLY A 377 21.39 -38.74 -0.66
CA GLY A 377 21.64 -38.64 0.79
C GLY A 377 20.83 -37.51 1.47
N MET A 378 20.95 -37.41 2.79
CA MET A 378 20.25 -36.41 3.61
C MET A 378 20.56 -34.97 3.19
N GLU A 379 21.72 -34.70 2.60
CA GLU A 379 22.08 -33.39 2.05
C GLU A 379 21.11 -32.95 0.93
N TYR A 380 20.61 -33.88 0.11
CA TYR A 380 19.65 -33.56 -0.96
C TYR A 380 18.29 -33.21 -0.37
N VAL A 381 17.87 -33.95 0.67
CA VAL A 381 16.62 -33.69 1.40
C VAL A 381 16.64 -32.31 2.04
N ILE A 382 17.73 -31.98 2.76
CA ILE A 382 17.89 -30.67 3.40
C ILE A 382 17.88 -29.55 2.34
N HIS A 383 18.62 -29.73 1.25
CA HIS A 383 18.65 -28.75 0.16
C HIS A 383 17.25 -28.48 -0.40
N HIS A 384 16.50 -29.54 -0.72
CA HIS A 384 15.16 -29.39 -1.30
C HIS A 384 14.16 -28.82 -0.29
N LEU A 385 14.27 -29.16 0.99
CA LEU A 385 13.44 -28.58 2.04
C LEU A 385 13.68 -27.06 2.16
N LEU A 386 14.94 -26.63 2.16
CA LEU A 386 15.29 -25.21 2.17
C LEU A 386 14.74 -24.49 0.92
N SER A 387 14.86 -25.11 -0.26
CA SER A 387 14.29 -24.58 -1.51
C SER A 387 12.77 -24.46 -1.45
N VAL A 388 12.05 -25.49 -0.98
CA VAL A 388 10.59 -25.46 -0.82
C VAL A 388 10.18 -24.31 0.10
N ILE A 389 10.81 -24.18 1.26
CA ILE A 389 10.47 -23.14 2.24
C ILE A 389 10.75 -21.74 1.66
N GLY A 390 11.96 -21.52 1.14
CA GLY A 390 12.38 -20.21 0.63
C GLY A 390 11.59 -19.75 -0.60
N VAL A 391 11.42 -20.63 -1.58
CA VAL A 391 10.71 -20.31 -2.83
C VAL A 391 9.21 -20.13 -2.56
N SER A 392 8.59 -20.98 -1.74
CA SER A 392 7.17 -20.85 -1.40
C SER A 392 6.91 -19.57 -0.60
N TYR A 393 7.80 -19.22 0.33
CA TYR A 393 7.70 -17.96 1.08
C TYR A 393 7.72 -16.76 0.14
N ALA A 394 8.72 -16.68 -0.75
CA ALA A 394 8.88 -15.57 -1.69
C ALA A 394 7.71 -15.47 -2.69
N MET A 395 7.15 -16.61 -3.09
CA MET A 395 5.95 -16.67 -3.93
C MET A 395 4.71 -16.13 -3.19
N LEU A 396 4.43 -16.61 -1.97
CA LEU A 396 3.20 -16.30 -1.23
C LEU A 396 3.16 -14.87 -0.69
N THR A 397 4.29 -14.39 -0.20
CA THR A 397 4.41 -13.05 0.39
C THR A 397 4.71 -11.99 -0.67
N GLY A 398 5.42 -12.37 -1.74
CA GLY A 398 5.96 -11.45 -2.72
C GLY A 398 7.23 -10.72 -2.24
N GLU A 399 7.78 -11.11 -1.10
CA GLU A 399 8.99 -10.53 -0.53
C GLU A 399 10.23 -11.34 -0.93
N ALA A 400 11.38 -10.69 -0.96
CA ALA A 400 12.69 -11.29 -1.22
C ALA A 400 12.76 -12.11 -2.53
N GLN A 401 11.88 -11.84 -3.50
CA GLN A 401 11.89 -12.56 -4.79
C GLN A 401 13.23 -12.43 -5.51
N VAL A 402 13.88 -11.27 -5.42
CA VAL A 402 15.23 -11.03 -5.97
C VAL A 402 16.23 -12.09 -5.48
N TYR A 403 16.23 -12.40 -4.18
CA TYR A 403 17.16 -13.37 -3.60
C TYR A 403 16.77 -14.80 -3.93
N ALA A 404 15.46 -15.11 -3.99
CA ALA A 404 15.00 -16.41 -4.47
C ALA A 404 15.51 -16.66 -5.90
N TYR A 405 15.39 -15.69 -6.81
CA TYR A 405 15.91 -15.83 -8.17
C TYR A 405 17.42 -15.91 -8.25
N MET A 406 18.16 -15.10 -7.48
CA MET A 406 19.62 -15.22 -7.43
C MET A 406 20.06 -16.63 -7.02
N ILE A 407 19.39 -17.24 -6.05
CA ILE A 407 19.67 -18.63 -5.64
C ILE A 407 19.26 -19.60 -6.76
N LEU A 408 18.12 -19.42 -7.41
CA LEU A 408 17.60 -20.31 -8.45
C LEU A 408 18.44 -20.32 -9.74
N ILE A 409 19.26 -19.30 -10.01
CA ILE A 409 20.26 -19.36 -11.10
C ILE A 409 21.22 -20.55 -10.89
N SER A 410 21.44 -21.00 -9.65
CA SER A 410 22.26 -22.18 -9.36
C SER A 410 21.72 -23.50 -9.95
N GLU A 411 20.46 -23.53 -10.40
CA GLU A 411 19.91 -24.65 -11.18
C GLU A 411 20.59 -24.81 -12.55
N ALA A 412 21.36 -23.81 -13.01
CA ALA A 412 22.18 -23.91 -14.21
C ALA A 412 23.13 -25.12 -14.22
N THR A 413 23.51 -25.64 -13.05
CA THR A 413 24.37 -26.83 -12.93
C THR A 413 23.63 -28.15 -13.14
N THR A 414 22.32 -28.17 -12.92
CA THR A 414 21.49 -29.40 -12.87
C THR A 414 21.46 -30.16 -14.20
N PRO A 415 21.28 -29.52 -15.38
CA PRO A 415 21.35 -30.21 -16.67
C PRO A 415 22.69 -30.93 -16.89
N TRP A 416 23.80 -30.33 -16.48
CA TRP A 416 25.12 -30.91 -16.64
C TRP A 416 25.34 -32.13 -15.74
N ILE A 417 24.86 -32.06 -14.50
CA ILE A 417 24.93 -33.16 -13.53
C ILE A 417 24.08 -34.34 -14.01
N ASN A 418 22.86 -34.08 -14.50
CA ASN A 418 21.99 -35.11 -15.06
C ASN A 418 22.59 -35.73 -16.32
N LEU A 419 23.16 -34.93 -17.22
CA LEU A 419 23.86 -35.44 -18.39
C LEU A 419 25.03 -36.36 -17.99
N ARG A 420 25.78 -36.02 -16.95
CA ARG A 420 26.86 -36.89 -16.47
C ARG A 420 26.35 -38.23 -15.98
N TRP A 421 25.22 -38.24 -15.28
CA TRP A 421 24.58 -39.46 -14.81
C TRP A 421 24.10 -40.31 -15.99
N TYR A 422 23.46 -39.71 -17.00
CA TYR A 422 23.05 -40.43 -18.22
C TYR A 422 24.24 -41.06 -18.95
N LEU A 423 25.36 -40.34 -19.06
CA LEU A 423 26.58 -40.89 -19.67
C LEU A 423 27.21 -42.01 -18.83
N ASP A 424 27.07 -41.96 -17.51
CA ASP A 424 27.55 -43.01 -16.63
C ASP A 424 26.72 -44.29 -16.79
N GLU A 425 25.40 -44.16 -16.70
CA GLU A 425 24.47 -45.28 -16.83
C GLU A 425 24.49 -45.90 -18.24
N ALA A 426 24.78 -45.10 -19.27
CA ALA A 426 25.03 -45.59 -20.62
C ALA A 426 26.40 -46.29 -20.81
N GLY A 427 27.21 -46.43 -19.75
CA GLY A 427 28.54 -47.05 -19.79
C GLY A 427 29.61 -46.19 -20.45
N MET A 428 29.36 -44.89 -20.68
CA MET A 428 30.21 -43.98 -21.46
C MET A 428 31.26 -43.23 -20.63
N LYS A 429 31.63 -43.73 -19.44
CA LYS A 429 32.62 -43.12 -18.52
C LYS A 429 33.98 -42.80 -19.15
N ASN A 430 34.40 -43.55 -20.17
CA ASN A 430 35.69 -43.38 -20.83
C ASN A 430 35.64 -42.45 -22.07
N SER A 431 34.46 -41.91 -22.41
CA SER A 431 34.28 -41.07 -23.60
C SER A 431 34.86 -39.65 -23.43
N HIS A 432 35.22 -39.01 -24.55
CA HIS A 432 35.58 -37.58 -24.55
C HIS A 432 34.42 -36.69 -24.07
N LEU A 433 33.19 -37.09 -24.36
CA LEU A 433 31.98 -36.40 -23.92
C LEU A 433 31.85 -36.38 -22.40
N TYR A 434 32.16 -37.48 -21.72
CA TYR A 434 32.15 -37.56 -20.24
C TYR A 434 33.19 -36.65 -19.59
N LEU A 435 34.37 -36.52 -20.21
CA LEU A 435 35.41 -35.58 -19.76
C LEU A 435 34.98 -34.12 -19.96
N MET A 436 34.52 -33.78 -21.16
CA MET A 436 34.08 -32.42 -21.50
C MET A 436 32.91 -31.98 -20.61
N ASN A 437 31.92 -32.85 -20.40
CA ASN A 437 30.84 -32.62 -19.45
C ASN A 437 31.37 -32.37 -18.03
N GLY A 438 32.40 -33.10 -17.57
CA GLY A 438 33.03 -32.86 -16.27
C GLY A 438 33.65 -31.48 -16.12
N ILE A 439 34.30 -30.99 -17.18
CA ILE A 439 34.84 -29.62 -17.23
C ILE A 439 33.69 -28.61 -17.20
N MET A 440 32.61 -28.84 -17.95
CA MET A 440 31.42 -27.97 -17.94
C MET A 440 30.75 -27.92 -16.57
N ILE A 441 30.62 -29.05 -15.86
CA ILE A 441 30.11 -29.06 -14.47
C ILE A 441 30.99 -28.21 -13.57
N PHE A 442 32.32 -28.37 -13.66
CA PHE A 442 33.26 -27.60 -12.83
C PHE A 442 33.12 -26.09 -13.07
N LEU A 443 33.08 -25.66 -14.33
CA LEU A 443 32.94 -24.25 -14.70
C LEU A 443 31.55 -23.70 -14.30
N ALA A 444 30.48 -24.42 -14.61
CA ALA A 444 29.13 -24.02 -14.26
C ALA A 444 28.96 -23.90 -12.73
N TRP A 445 29.56 -24.82 -11.96
CA TRP A 445 29.53 -24.76 -10.50
C TRP A 445 30.31 -23.57 -9.95
N LEU A 446 31.51 -23.31 -10.47
CA LEU A 446 32.30 -22.15 -10.06
C LEU A 446 31.53 -20.85 -10.28
N VAL A 447 30.92 -20.66 -11.46
CA VAL A 447 30.19 -19.44 -11.79
C VAL A 447 28.88 -19.34 -11.01
N ALA A 448 28.00 -20.34 -11.12
CA ALA A 448 26.63 -20.25 -10.64
C ALA A 448 26.47 -20.54 -9.13
N ARG A 449 27.43 -21.22 -8.50
CA ARG A 449 27.33 -21.65 -7.08
C ARG A 449 28.41 -21.10 -6.16
N ILE A 450 29.53 -20.62 -6.69
CA ILE A 450 30.59 -19.98 -5.89
C ILE A 450 30.58 -18.47 -6.11
N ILE A 451 30.87 -18.01 -7.33
CA ILE A 451 30.98 -16.57 -7.66
C ILE A 451 29.63 -15.87 -7.44
N LEU A 452 28.54 -16.46 -7.93
CA LEU A 452 27.20 -15.88 -7.73
C LEU A 452 26.80 -15.81 -6.26
N PHE A 453 27.21 -16.76 -5.42
CA PHE A 453 26.91 -16.72 -3.99
C PHE A 453 27.73 -15.63 -3.27
N VAL A 454 28.98 -15.39 -3.67
CA VAL A 454 29.75 -14.23 -3.19
C VAL A 454 29.02 -12.93 -3.55
N TYR A 455 28.55 -12.81 -4.80
CA TYR A 455 27.74 -11.67 -5.23
C TYR A 455 26.43 -11.55 -4.44
N LEU A 456 25.73 -12.66 -4.18
CA LEU A 456 24.51 -12.70 -3.38
C LEU A 456 24.75 -12.14 -1.97
N PHE A 457 25.81 -12.57 -1.28
CA PHE A 457 26.13 -12.06 0.05
C PHE A 457 26.49 -10.57 0.04
N TYR A 458 27.26 -10.13 -0.96
CA TYR A 458 27.56 -8.71 -1.15
C TYR A 458 26.28 -7.90 -1.37
N HIS A 459 25.36 -8.39 -2.21
CA HIS A 459 24.10 -7.72 -2.49
C HIS A 459 23.18 -7.65 -1.25
N ILE A 460 23.12 -8.71 -0.45
CA ILE A 460 22.39 -8.74 0.83
C ILE A 460 22.99 -7.73 1.82
N TYR A 461 24.33 -7.64 1.88
CA TYR A 461 25.03 -6.69 2.74
C TYR A 461 24.72 -5.23 2.36
N GLU A 462 24.85 -4.89 1.08
CA GLU A 462 24.54 -3.55 0.57
C GLU A 462 23.07 -3.15 0.81
N HIS A 463 22.15 -4.11 0.69
CA HIS A 463 20.71 -3.88 0.86
C HIS A 463 20.20 -4.31 2.24
N TYR A 464 21.07 -4.43 3.25
CA TYR A 464 20.71 -4.94 4.57
C TYR A 464 19.56 -4.15 5.20
N GLY A 465 19.57 -2.82 5.04
CA GLY A 465 18.47 -1.96 5.50
C GLY A 465 17.12 -2.32 4.88
N GLN A 466 17.08 -2.74 3.61
CA GLN A 466 15.86 -3.19 2.93
C GLN A 466 15.46 -4.61 3.32
N VAL A 467 16.43 -5.46 3.67
CA VAL A 467 16.17 -6.80 4.24
C VAL A 467 15.54 -6.70 5.62
N MET A 468 15.90 -5.69 6.41
CA MET A 468 15.28 -5.47 7.73
C MET A 468 13.86 -4.88 7.66
N GLN A 469 13.40 -4.45 6.48
CA GLN A 469 12.04 -3.90 6.27
C GLN A 469 10.98 -4.95 5.94
N ILE A 470 11.37 -6.15 5.49
CA ILE A 470 10.43 -7.25 5.20
C ILE A 470 10.00 -7.94 6.50
N HIS A 471 9.02 -8.84 6.44
CA HIS A 471 8.59 -9.57 7.63
C HIS A 471 9.75 -10.34 8.27
N THR A 472 9.73 -10.48 9.60
CA THR A 472 10.78 -11.15 10.38
C THR A 472 11.12 -12.54 9.86
N THR A 473 10.12 -13.30 9.42
CA THR A 473 10.31 -14.62 8.81
C THR A 473 11.09 -14.52 7.50
N GLY A 474 10.76 -13.57 6.62
CA GLY A 474 11.47 -13.34 5.38
C GLY A 474 12.91 -12.90 5.60
N ALA A 475 13.14 -11.98 6.53
CA ALA A 475 14.48 -11.54 6.90
C ALA A 475 15.32 -12.71 7.43
N ALA A 476 14.75 -13.54 8.31
CA ALA A 476 15.41 -14.74 8.80
C ALA A 476 15.75 -15.72 7.67
N LEU A 477 14.84 -15.95 6.72
CA LEU A 477 15.10 -16.81 5.57
C LEU A 477 16.23 -16.28 4.68
N VAL A 478 16.24 -14.99 4.37
CA VAL A 478 17.29 -14.34 3.57
C VAL A 478 18.66 -14.41 4.26
N LEU A 479 18.70 -14.31 5.60
CA LEU A 479 19.95 -14.35 6.35
C LEU A 479 20.46 -15.76 6.66
N VAL A 480 19.59 -16.76 6.77
CA VAL A 480 19.96 -18.12 7.23
C VAL A 480 20.09 -19.12 6.06
N VAL A 481 19.19 -19.07 5.08
CA VAL A 481 19.15 -20.06 4.00
C VAL A 481 20.38 -19.97 3.07
N PRO A 482 20.78 -18.78 2.58
CA PRO A 482 21.94 -18.67 1.69
C PRO A 482 23.27 -19.16 2.29
N PRO A 483 23.61 -18.86 3.58
CA PRO A 483 24.79 -19.44 4.21
C PRO A 483 24.80 -20.96 4.23
N ILE A 484 23.67 -21.60 4.59
CA ILE A 484 23.58 -23.06 4.62
C ILE A 484 23.79 -23.65 3.22
N ILE A 485 23.10 -23.11 2.21
CA ILE A 485 23.27 -23.55 0.82
C ILE A 485 24.70 -23.31 0.33
N SER A 486 25.34 -22.20 0.73
CA SER A 486 26.72 -21.90 0.37
C SER A 486 27.71 -22.92 0.94
N VAL A 487 27.55 -23.33 2.20
CA VAL A 487 28.38 -24.38 2.81
C VAL A 487 28.24 -25.70 2.05
N MET A 488 27.01 -26.07 1.70
CA MET A 488 26.73 -27.27 0.89
C MET A 488 27.40 -27.16 -0.49
N ASN A 489 27.31 -25.99 -1.13
CA ASN A 489 27.93 -25.72 -2.43
C ASN A 489 29.46 -25.88 -2.38
N LEU A 490 30.11 -25.45 -1.30
CA LEU A 490 31.56 -25.61 -1.11
C LEU A 490 31.95 -27.08 -0.92
N ILE A 491 31.19 -27.83 -0.13
CA ILE A 491 31.42 -29.27 0.09
C ILE A 491 31.32 -30.03 -1.25
N TRP A 492 30.27 -29.78 -2.02
CA TRP A 492 30.07 -30.41 -3.33
C TRP A 492 31.11 -29.96 -4.36
N PHE A 493 31.52 -28.69 -4.36
CA PHE A 493 32.59 -28.21 -5.23
C PHE A 493 33.90 -28.95 -4.97
N GLY A 494 34.23 -29.19 -3.70
CA GLY A 494 35.38 -30.03 -3.30
C GLY A 494 35.28 -31.46 -3.85
N LYS A 495 34.08 -32.07 -3.84
CA LYS A 495 33.85 -33.39 -4.45
C LYS A 495 34.02 -33.36 -5.97
N ILE A 496 33.50 -32.35 -6.65
CA ILE A 496 33.61 -32.17 -8.11
C ILE A 496 35.07 -32.00 -8.53
N PHE A 497 35.82 -31.15 -7.82
CA PHE A 497 37.23 -30.92 -8.10
C PHE A 497 38.08 -32.20 -7.95
N LYS A 498 37.87 -32.94 -6.86
CA LYS A 498 38.52 -34.25 -6.64
C LYS A 498 38.15 -35.26 -7.75
N GLY A 499 36.88 -35.30 -8.14
CA GLY A 499 36.38 -36.14 -9.23
C GLY A 499 37.05 -35.83 -10.58
N LEU A 500 37.11 -34.55 -10.94
CA LEU A 500 37.74 -34.09 -12.19
C LEU A 500 39.25 -34.40 -12.21
N LYS A 501 39.96 -34.15 -11.11
CA LYS A 501 41.39 -34.48 -10.98
C LYS A 501 41.64 -35.98 -11.21
N LYS A 502 40.78 -36.85 -10.66
CA LYS A 502 40.86 -38.30 -10.86
C LYS A 502 40.62 -38.71 -12.32
N THR A 503 39.64 -38.11 -12.99
CA THR A 503 39.35 -38.39 -14.41
C THR A 503 40.52 -37.98 -15.32
N ILE A 504 41.11 -36.80 -15.08
CA ILE A 504 42.26 -36.31 -15.86
C ILE A 504 43.50 -37.17 -15.61
N ALA A 505 43.78 -37.53 -14.36
CA ALA A 505 44.92 -38.39 -14.01
C ALA A 505 44.83 -39.77 -14.69
N LYS A 506 43.64 -40.41 -14.68
CA LYS A 506 43.43 -41.72 -15.32
C LYS A 506 43.65 -41.70 -16.84
N LYS A 507 43.35 -40.58 -17.50
CA LYS A 507 43.55 -40.42 -18.95
C LYS A 507 45.00 -40.09 -19.32
N LYS A 508 45.81 -39.58 -18.38
CA LYS A 508 47.27 -39.43 -18.59
C LYS A 508 48.03 -40.75 -18.42
N SER A 509 47.44 -41.74 -17.75
CA SER A 509 48.02 -43.07 -17.55
C SER A 509 47.57 -44.12 -18.58
N GLN A 510 46.64 -43.76 -19.48
CA GLN A 510 46.22 -44.53 -20.65
C GLN A 510 46.80 -43.87 -21.89
#